data_AF-A0A6J4I215-F1
#
_entry.id   AF-A0A6J4I215-F1
#
_cell.length_a   1.000
_cell.length_b   1.000
_cell.length_c   1.000
_cell.angle_alpha   90.00
_cell.angle_beta   90.00
_cell.angle_gamma   90.00
#
_symmetry.space_group_name_H-M   'P 1'
#
loop_
_entity.id
_entity.type
_entity.pdbx_description
1 polymer ?
#
loop_
_entity_poly.entity_id
_entity_poly.type
_entity_poly.pdbx_seq_one_letter_code
_entity_poly.pdbx_strand_id
1 'polypeptide(L)'
;EWNTSYTVSDDGLTYRTSNGIALHYPWTHVREIRADGDDKAEVLVSNEGVTQIRQPFLRWLHRQGFGPGRIPIYAGVEARDTLIDEIVLRSGVRRSTGTMS
;
A
#
# COMPACT_ATOMS: atom_id res chain seq x y z
N GLU A 1 0.78 -3.04 18.63
CA GLU A 1 -0.09 -3.26 17.45
C GLU A 1 0.16 -2.17 16.43
N TRP A 2 0.62 -2.51 15.22
CA TRP A 2 0.84 -1.54 14.14
C TRP A 2 -0.50 -1.37 13.42
N ASN A 3 -1.29 -0.38 13.81
CA ASN A 3 -2.56 -0.12 13.14
C ASN A 3 -2.27 0.65 11.85
N THR A 4 -2.57 0.03 10.70
CA THR A 4 -2.52 0.69 9.40
C THR A 4 -3.94 0.92 8.90
N SER A 5 -4.17 2.08 8.30
CA SER A 5 -5.46 2.43 7.72
C SER A 5 -5.30 2.89 6.28
N TYR A 6 -6.34 2.61 5.49
CA TYR A 6 -6.40 2.89 4.08
C TYR A 6 -7.66 3.70 3.83
N THR A 7 -7.52 4.81 3.12
CA THR A 7 -8.66 5.64 2.72
C THR A 7 -8.64 5.78 1.21
N VAL A 8 -9.71 5.32 0.58
CA VAL A 8 -9.98 5.47 -0.85
C VAL A 8 -10.64 6.83 -1.07
N SER A 9 -10.12 7.62 -1.99
CA SER A 9 -10.73 8.87 -2.46
C SER A 9 -10.77 8.90 -3.99
N ASP A 10 -11.36 9.95 -4.57
CA ASP A 10 -11.42 10.11 -6.03
C ASP A 10 -10.05 10.38 -6.64
N ASP A 11 -9.15 11.03 -5.91
CA ASP A 11 -7.81 11.37 -6.39
C ASP A 11 -6.77 10.28 -6.11
N GLY A 12 -6.99 9.39 -5.13
CA GLY A 12 -6.03 8.33 -4.84
C GLY A 12 -6.30 7.45 -3.63
N LEU A 13 -5.26 6.73 -3.24
CA LEU A 13 -5.20 5.90 -2.04
C LEU A 13 -4.33 6.58 -0.98
N THR A 14 -4.88 6.77 0.21
CA THR A 14 -4.12 7.25 1.36
C THR A 14 -3.79 6.09 2.29
N TYR A 15 -2.49 5.84 2.51
CA TYR A 15 -1.97 4.89 3.48
C TYR A 15 -1.51 5.61 4.74
N ARG A 16 -1.99 5.20 5.89
CA ARG A 16 -1.61 5.76 7.20
C ARG A 16 -1.20 4.67 8.17
N THR A 17 -0.26 5.02 9.04
CA THR A 17 0.19 4.16 10.14
C THR A 17 0.08 4.89 11.46
N SER A 18 -0.12 4.15 12.54
CA SER A 18 -0.16 4.71 13.90
C SER A 18 1.15 5.40 14.34
N ASN A 19 2.29 5.06 13.73
CA ASN A 19 3.58 5.71 13.99
C ASN A 19 3.82 7.00 13.18
N GLY A 20 2.81 7.51 12.47
CA GLY A 20 2.85 8.83 11.83
C GLY A 20 3.29 8.86 10.37
N ILE A 21 3.32 7.71 9.67
CA ILE A 21 3.46 7.70 8.21
C ILE A 21 2.09 8.01 7.62
N ALA A 22 2.04 8.96 6.69
CA ALA A 22 0.85 9.29 5.90
C ALA A 22 1.29 9.52 4.46
N LEU A 23 0.93 8.61 3.56
CA LEU A 23 1.32 8.61 2.16
C LEU A 23 0.07 8.69 1.31
N HIS A 24 0.04 9.67 0.40
CA HIS A 24 -1.00 9.75 -0.61
C HIS A 24 -0.44 9.28 -1.96
N TYR A 25 -1.13 8.31 -2.57
CA TYR A 25 -0.80 7.76 -3.87
C TYR A 25 -1.92 8.07 -4.85
N PRO A 26 -1.71 8.98 -5.81
CA PRO A 26 -2.64 9.15 -6.91
C PRO A 26 -2.86 7.81 -7.62
N TRP A 27 -4.04 7.57 -8.17
CA TRP A 27 -4.33 6.29 -8.84
C TRP A 27 -3.33 5.94 -9.95
N THR A 28 -2.82 6.95 -10.66
CA THR A 28 -1.78 6.81 -11.70
C THR A 28 -0.43 6.30 -11.18
N HIS A 29 -0.21 6.35 -9.86
CA HIS A 29 1.01 5.87 -9.20
C HIS A 29 0.87 4.44 -8.67
N VAL A 30 -0.34 3.89 -8.62
CA VAL A 30 -0.59 2.47 -8.34
C VAL A 30 -0.26 1.67 -9.59
N ARG A 31 0.53 0.62 -9.45
CA ARG A 31 1.09 -0.14 -10.59
C ARG A 31 0.52 -1.54 -10.71
N GLU A 32 0.30 -2.20 -9.58
CA GLU A 32 -0.13 -3.59 -9.52
C GLU A 32 -0.57 -3.91 -8.09
N ILE A 33 -1.45 -4.90 -7.94
CA ILE A 33 -1.69 -5.55 -6.65
C ILE A 33 -1.22 -6.99 -6.73
N ARG A 34 -0.34 -7.38 -5.81
CA ARG A 34 0.12 -8.76 -5.65
C ARG A 34 -0.53 -9.37 -4.42
N ALA A 35 -1.24 -10.47 -4.60
CA ALA A 35 -1.64 -11.32 -3.47
C ALA A 35 -0.41 -12.14 -3.03
N ASP A 36 -0.02 -12.00 -1.76
CA ASP A 36 1.13 -12.70 -1.16
C ASP A 36 0.61 -13.65 -0.07
N GLY A 37 -0.01 -14.75 -0.53
CA GLY A 37 -0.66 -15.73 0.36
C GLY A 37 -1.82 -15.16 1.17
N ASP A 38 -2.11 -15.81 2.28
CA ASP A 38 -3.21 -15.46 3.19
C ASP A 38 -2.88 -14.29 4.13
N ASP A 39 -1.59 -14.00 4.37
CA ASP A 39 -1.18 -13.06 5.42
C ASP A 39 -1.30 -11.59 4.99
N LYS A 40 -1.05 -11.28 3.71
CA LYS A 40 -1.11 -9.90 3.18
C LYS A 40 -1.23 -9.86 1.66
N ALA A 41 -1.71 -8.73 1.15
CA ALA A 41 -1.47 -8.31 -0.23
C ALA A 41 -0.45 -7.17 -0.25
N GLU A 42 0.23 -6.98 -1.37
CA GLU A 42 1.12 -5.85 -1.61
C GLU A 42 0.55 -4.98 -2.73
N VAL A 43 0.41 -3.68 -2.50
CA VAL A 43 0.13 -2.70 -3.56
C VAL A 43 1.46 -2.12 -4.01
N LEU A 44 1.82 -2.38 -5.26
CA LEU A 44 3.00 -1.80 -5.89
C LEU A 44 2.68 -0.36 -6.31
N VAL A 45 3.54 0.56 -5.91
CA VAL A 45 3.36 2.00 -6.06
C VAL A 45 4.64 2.67 -6.54
N SER A 46 4.53 3.87 -7.10
CA SER A 46 5.69 4.69 -7.45
C SER A 46 6.61 4.92 -6.24
N ASN A 47 7.92 4.87 -6.48
CA ASN A 47 8.95 5.14 -5.47
C ASN A 47 8.90 6.57 -4.91
N GLU A 48 8.18 7.47 -5.58
CA GLU A 48 8.01 8.86 -5.15
C GLU A 48 7.27 8.97 -3.82
N GLY A 49 6.39 8.01 -3.49
CA GLY A 49 5.61 8.06 -2.24
C GLY A 49 6.47 8.12 -0.99
N VAL A 50 7.61 7.40 -0.98
CA VAL A 50 8.50 7.34 0.18
C VAL A 50 9.15 8.70 0.50
N THR A 51 9.17 9.64 -0.45
CA THR A 51 9.71 10.99 -0.25
C THR A 51 8.79 11.87 0.60
N GLN A 52 7.51 11.50 0.72
CA GLN A 52 6.53 12.20 1.57
C GLN A 52 6.79 11.98 3.07
N ILE A 53 7.52 10.91 3.43
CA ILE A 53 7.92 10.65 4.82
C ILE A 53 8.99 11.66 5.24
N ARG A 54 8.57 12.70 5.97
CA ARG A 54 9.44 13.79 6.41
C ARG A 54 10.48 13.35 7.45
N GLN A 55 10.17 12.32 8.25
CA GLN A 55 11.08 11.79 9.26
C GLN A 55 12.08 10.79 8.64
N PRO A 56 13.39 11.09 8.60
CA PRO A 56 14.37 10.24 7.91
C PRO A 56 14.45 8.82 8.45
N PHE A 57 14.29 8.66 9.77
CA PHE A 57 14.31 7.35 10.43
C PHE A 57 13.10 6.48 10.03
N LEU A 58 11.88 7.02 10.09
CA LEU A 58 10.69 6.31 9.62
C LEU A 58 10.76 5.99 8.14
N ARG A 59 11.33 6.89 7.33
CA ARG A 59 11.56 6.68 5.91
C ARG A 59 12.51 5.50 5.66
N TRP A 60 13.58 5.42 6.45
CA TRP A 60 14.52 4.30 6.40
C TRP A 60 13.85 2.99 6.84
N LEU A 61 13.09 2.98 7.94
CA LEU A 61 12.34 1.81 8.40
C LEU A 61 11.33 1.31 7.37
N HIS A 62 10.56 2.22 6.75
CA HIS A 62 9.64 1.87 5.67
C HIS A 62 10.36 1.20 4.51
N ARG A 63 11.53 1.75 4.12
CA ARG A 63 12.36 1.15 3.05
C ARG A 63 12.94 -0.21 3.44
N GLN A 64 13.27 -0.43 4.71
CA GLN A 64 13.76 -1.73 5.16
C GLN A 64 12.64 -2.78 5.15
N GLY A 65 11.46 -2.46 5.67
CA GLY A 65 10.34 -3.41 5.76
C GLY A 65 9.64 -3.67 4.43
N PHE A 66 9.43 -2.63 3.63
CA PHE A 66 8.64 -2.67 2.41
C PHE A 66 9.39 -2.11 1.21
N GLY A 67 10.68 -1.80 1.26
CA GLY A 67 11.33 -1.14 0.12
C GLY A 67 10.70 0.23 -0.22
N PRO A 68 11.05 0.79 -1.39
CA PRO A 68 10.63 2.14 -1.77
C PRO A 68 9.24 2.22 -2.44
N GLY A 69 8.70 1.10 -2.96
CA GLY A 69 7.59 1.12 -3.92
C GLY A 69 6.50 0.09 -3.66
N ARG A 70 6.28 -0.29 -2.40
CA ARG A 70 5.18 -1.18 -2.02
C ARG A 70 4.64 -0.82 -0.65
N ILE A 71 3.33 -0.99 -0.49
CA ILE A 71 2.63 -0.89 0.78
C ILE A 71 1.90 -2.21 1.05
N PRO A 72 1.93 -2.73 2.28
CA PRO A 72 1.18 -3.94 2.62
C PRO A 72 -0.32 -3.62 2.74
N ILE A 73 -1.18 -4.62 2.57
CA ILE A 73 -2.57 -4.68 3.03
C ILE A 73 -2.73 -5.99 3.80
N TYR A 74 -2.69 -5.90 5.13
CA TYR A 74 -2.72 -7.06 6.02
C TYR A 74 -4.10 -7.73 6.08
N ALA A 75 -4.12 -9.04 6.35
CA ALA A 75 -5.36 -9.82 6.51
C ALA A 75 -6.33 -9.24 7.55
N GLY A 76 -5.83 -8.58 8.59
CA GLY A 76 -6.63 -7.96 9.65
C GLY A 76 -7.31 -6.64 9.27
N VAL A 77 -7.14 -6.14 8.04
CA VAL A 77 -7.83 -4.94 7.56
C VAL A 77 -9.31 -5.26 7.36
N GLU A 78 -10.18 -4.45 7.98
CA GLU A 78 -11.62 -4.57 7.81
C GLU A 78 -12.01 -4.40 6.33
N ALA A 79 -12.89 -5.28 5.84
CA ALA A 79 -13.33 -5.31 4.44
C ALA A 79 -12.16 -5.33 3.43
N ARG A 80 -11.07 -6.04 3.77
CA ARG A 80 -9.85 -6.13 2.94
C ARG A 80 -10.15 -6.40 1.47
N ASP A 81 -10.96 -7.40 1.15
CA ASP A 81 -11.20 -7.77 -0.25
C ASP A 81 -11.94 -6.65 -1.00
N THR A 82 -12.90 -5.98 -0.34
CA THR A 82 -13.58 -4.79 -0.88
C THR A 82 -12.61 -3.64 -1.11
N LEU A 83 -11.69 -3.38 -0.17
CA LEU A 83 -10.63 -2.38 -0.37
C LEU A 83 -9.76 -2.71 -1.59
N ILE A 84 -9.36 -3.97 -1.73
CA ILE A 84 -8.58 -4.41 -2.88
C ILE A 84 -9.41 -4.25 -4.17
N ASP A 85 -10.73 -4.50 -4.16
CA ASP A 85 -11.61 -4.36 -5.32
C ASP A 85 -11.68 -2.90 -5.76
N GLU A 86 -11.84 -1.98 -4.80
CA GLU A 86 -11.84 -0.55 -5.05
C GLU A 86 -10.51 -0.05 -5.63
N ILE A 87 -9.37 -0.52 -5.10
CA ILE A 87 -8.05 -0.14 -5.63
C ILE A 87 -7.93 -0.60 -7.09
N VAL A 88 -8.32 -1.83 -7.41
CA VAL A 88 -8.29 -2.35 -8.79
C VAL A 88 -9.18 -1.52 -9.69
N LEU A 89 -10.42 -1.27 -9.27
CA LEU A 89 -11.41 -0.53 -10.04
C LEU A 89 -10.92 0.89 -10.36
N ARG A 90 -10.40 1.61 -9.37
CA ARG A 90 -10.00 3.02 -9.52
C ARG A 90 -8.65 3.22 -10.19
N SER A 91 -7.71 2.31 -10.00
CA SER A 91 -6.39 2.38 -10.64
C SER A 91 -6.32 1.72 -12.02
N GLY A 92 -7.26 0.83 -12.35
CA GLY A 92 -7.25 0.03 -13.58
C GLY A 92 -6.13 -1.00 -13.64
N VAL A 93 -5.42 -1.25 -12.53
CA VAL A 93 -4.32 -2.22 -12.47
C VAL A 93 -4.85 -3.64 -12.34
N ARG A 94 -4.00 -4.62 -12.68
CA ARG A 94 -4.34 -6.03 -12.53
C ARG A 94 -3.96 -6.54 -11.14
N ARG A 95 -4.68 -7.58 -10.71
CA ARG A 95 -4.24 -8.45 -9.62
C ARG A 95 -3.36 -9.56 -10.17
N SER A 96 -2.26 -9.83 -9.50
CA SER A 96 -1.43 -11.00 -9.72
C SER A 96 -1.33 -11.82 -8.45
N THR A 97 -1.21 -13.13 -8.62
CA THR A 97 -0.80 -14.03 -7.54
C THR A 97 0.72 -14.00 -7.50
N GLY A 98 1.31 -13.67 -6.36
CA GLY A 98 2.76 -13.75 -6.20
C GLY A 98 3.18 -15.22 -6.33
N THR A 99 3.94 -15.56 -7.38
CA THR A 99 4.62 -16.84 -7.44
C THR A 99 5.71 -16.81 -6.37
N MET A 100 5.55 -17.62 -5.30
CA MET A 100 6.65 -17.90 -4.38
C MET A 100 7.85 -18.36 -5.20
N SER A 101 8.89 -17.53 -5.27
CA SER A 101 10.22 -17.90 -5.80
C SER A 101 11.18 -18.01 -4.64
#